data_AF-A0A1E3WCR2-F1
#
_entry.id   AF-A0A1E3WCR2-F1
#
_cell.length_a   1.000
_cell.length_b   1.000
_cell.length_c   1.000
_cell.angle_alpha   90.00
_cell.angle_beta   90.00
_cell.angle_gamma   90.00
#
_symmetry.space_group_name_H-M   'P 1'
#
loop_
_entity.id
_entity.type
_entity.pdbx_description
1 polymer ?
#
loop_
_entity_poly.entity_id
_entity_poly.type
_entity_poly.pdbx_seq_one_letter_code
_entity_poly.pdbx_strand_id
1 'polypeptide(L)'
;MLGSSLAQEAPAGPEDAQAPSEQAAPDQAAQPDQQSGQALLDEAQLDQLVAPIALYADPLLAQVLIASTYPLEVVQAERWLEKNKELKGDALDEALAKEDWDDSIKALVEVPDVLEMMNKDLDWTSQLGDAVLAQQADVMGAVQRLRALAHENGKLESNDQQTVTVTQAVNVTQPPASSDAPASAQPAPQQVIVIEPASPETVYVPYYQPSVVYGSWPYPDYPPYYFAPRPGYIVGGALATGLAWGAGYAIGNAIWGDGFDWRGDNIHVNVDRNVNINNKNVNVNNWQHNSYHRRA
;
A
#
# COMPACT_ATOMS: atom_id res chain seq x y z
N MET A 1 96.00 -10.97 46.23
CA MET A 1 95.72 -11.33 44.83
C MET A 1 94.53 -10.47 44.41
N LEU A 2 94.78 -9.25 43.93
CA LEU A 2 94.60 -8.83 42.52
C LEU A 2 93.26 -9.33 41.96
N GLY A 3 92.26 -8.51 41.64
CA GLY A 3 92.13 -7.06 41.49
C GLY A 3 90.86 -6.80 40.67
N SER A 4 90.44 -5.53 40.62
CA SER A 4 89.40 -4.96 39.73
C SER A 4 87.95 -5.12 40.21
N SER A 5 87.08 -4.11 40.17
CA SER A 5 87.20 -2.77 39.59
C SER A 5 86.11 -1.83 40.13
N LEU A 6 86.57 -0.66 40.58
CA LEU A 6 86.07 0.72 40.55
C LEU A 6 84.58 1.04 40.27
N ALA A 7 84.03 1.84 41.20
CA ALA A 7 82.88 2.72 41.07
C ALA A 7 83.32 4.17 40.71
N GLN A 8 82.48 4.93 40.00
CA GLN A 8 82.43 6.40 39.89
C GLN A 8 81.12 6.75 39.14
N GLU A 9 80.06 7.25 39.79
CA GLU A 9 79.68 8.67 40.03
C GLU A 9 78.74 9.26 38.95
N ALA A 10 77.76 10.07 39.40
CA ALA A 10 76.58 10.62 38.72
C ALA A 10 76.90 11.73 37.67
N PRO A 11 75.96 12.52 37.05
CA PRO A 11 74.47 12.60 37.17
C PRO A 11 73.69 12.90 35.84
N ALA A 12 72.36 13.12 35.96
CA ALA A 12 71.47 13.99 35.16
C ALA A 12 70.99 13.60 33.73
N GLY A 13 69.66 13.68 33.56
CA GLY A 13 68.92 13.77 32.28
C GLY A 13 67.69 12.87 32.22
N PRO A 14 66.47 13.37 31.92
CA PRO A 14 65.43 12.54 31.32
C PRO A 14 65.56 12.70 29.80
N GLU A 15 66.23 11.75 29.15
CA GLU A 15 66.20 11.59 27.70
C GLU A 15 65.04 10.66 27.37
N ASP A 16 64.10 11.17 26.56
CA ASP A 16 62.89 10.50 26.09
C ASP A 16 63.19 9.13 25.50
N ALA A 17 62.58 8.10 26.08
CA ALA A 17 62.65 6.73 25.60
C ALA A 17 61.79 6.57 24.33
N GLN A 18 62.44 6.41 23.18
CA GLN A 18 61.82 5.78 22.01
C GLN A 18 61.69 4.26 22.23
N ALA A 19 60.48 3.74 22.14
CA ALA A 19 60.16 2.33 21.92
C ALA A 19 59.33 2.19 20.62
N PRO A 20 59.35 1.02 19.95
CA PRO A 20 59.39 0.92 18.50
C PRO A 20 58.04 1.00 17.79
N SER A 21 58.12 1.39 16.52
CA SER A 21 57.10 1.53 15.47
C SER A 21 55.97 0.49 15.48
N GLU A 22 54.74 0.96 15.72
CA GLU A 22 53.51 0.23 15.41
C GLU A 22 53.10 0.53 13.97
N GLN A 23 53.20 -0.50 13.14
CA GLN A 23 52.92 -0.45 11.71
C GLN A 23 51.40 -0.32 11.52
N ALA A 24 50.95 0.85 11.08
CA ALA A 24 49.55 1.11 10.76
C ALA A 24 49.07 0.12 9.68
N ALA A 25 48.07 -0.68 10.02
CA ALA A 25 47.30 -1.45 9.05
C ALA A 25 46.59 -0.48 8.08
N PRO A 26 46.44 -0.83 6.79
CA PRO A 26 45.82 0.05 5.83
C PRO A 26 44.36 0.32 6.21
N ASP A 27 43.96 1.59 6.12
CA ASP A 27 42.58 2.05 6.17
C ASP A 27 41.71 1.11 5.33
N GLN A 28 40.88 0.31 6.00
CA GLN A 28 39.69 -0.24 5.38
C GLN A 28 38.82 0.96 5.04
N ALA A 29 38.89 1.39 3.78
CA ALA A 29 37.93 2.31 3.21
C ALA A 29 36.54 1.81 3.61
N ALA A 30 35.82 2.62 4.38
CA ALA A 30 34.41 2.41 4.66
C ALA A 30 33.72 2.26 3.30
N GLN A 31 33.37 1.02 2.95
CA GLN A 31 32.43 0.79 1.87
C GLN A 31 31.16 1.52 2.28
N PRO A 32 30.58 2.38 1.44
CA PRO A 32 29.26 2.91 1.76
C PRO A 32 28.35 1.71 1.94
N ASP A 33 27.75 1.59 3.13
CA ASP A 33 26.62 0.71 3.38
C ASP A 33 25.58 1.05 2.31
N GLN A 34 25.52 0.27 1.24
CA GLN A 34 24.32 0.16 0.42
C GLN A 34 23.32 -0.63 1.25
N GLN A 35 22.75 0.01 2.27
CA GLN A 35 21.38 -0.26 2.64
C GLN A 35 20.55 0.14 1.42
N SER A 36 20.21 -0.83 0.58
CA SER A 36 19.13 -0.73 -0.38
C SER A 36 17.80 -0.61 0.38
N GLY A 37 17.59 0.53 1.04
CA GLY A 37 16.24 1.00 1.31
C GLY A 37 15.70 1.49 -0.03
N GLN A 38 14.68 0.83 -0.56
CA GLN A 38 13.90 1.41 -1.66
C GLN A 38 13.54 2.83 -1.26
N ALA A 39 13.93 3.80 -2.09
CA ALA A 39 13.54 5.19 -1.86
C ALA A 39 12.01 5.24 -1.82
N LEU A 40 11.47 5.98 -0.84
CA LEU A 40 10.04 6.26 -0.76
C LEU A 40 9.56 6.86 -2.08
N LEU A 41 8.41 6.39 -2.57
CA LEU A 41 7.81 6.95 -3.77
C LEU A 41 7.27 8.34 -3.47
N ASP A 42 7.46 9.26 -4.40
CA ASP A 42 6.89 10.60 -4.30
C ASP A 42 5.37 10.61 -4.54
N GLU A 43 4.75 11.79 -4.38
CA GLU A 43 3.31 11.98 -4.56
C GLU A 43 2.82 11.53 -5.94
N ALA A 44 3.56 11.88 -7.00
CA ALA A 44 3.18 11.59 -8.38
C ALA A 44 3.25 10.09 -8.68
N GLN A 45 4.28 9.42 -8.18
CA GLN A 45 4.44 7.98 -8.27
C GLN A 45 3.34 7.23 -7.50
N LEU A 46 2.98 7.71 -6.30
CA LEU A 46 1.90 7.13 -5.51
C LEU A 46 0.54 7.29 -6.20
N ASP A 47 0.24 8.48 -6.71
CA ASP A 47 -1.01 8.74 -7.45
C ASP A 47 -1.07 7.87 -8.71
N GLN A 48 0.03 7.75 -9.45
CA GLN A 48 0.11 6.83 -10.60
C GLN A 48 -0.18 5.39 -10.18
N LEU A 49 0.44 4.92 -9.09
CA LEU A 49 0.37 3.54 -8.62
C LEU A 49 -1.04 3.13 -8.19
N VAL A 50 -1.77 4.01 -7.49
CA VAL A 50 -3.12 3.72 -6.97
C VAL A 50 -4.24 4.13 -7.92
N ALA A 51 -3.96 4.93 -8.96
CA ALA A 51 -4.92 5.32 -9.99
C ALA A 51 -5.83 4.21 -10.51
N PRO A 52 -5.36 2.99 -10.83
CA PRO A 52 -6.25 1.93 -11.33
C PRO A 52 -7.24 1.36 -10.29
N ILE A 53 -7.00 1.56 -8.99
CA ILE A 53 -7.75 0.92 -7.91
C ILE A 53 -8.41 1.92 -6.95
N ALA A 54 -8.11 3.22 -7.05
CA ALA A 54 -8.58 4.23 -6.12
C ALA A 54 -10.11 4.35 -6.05
N LEU A 55 -10.83 3.94 -7.11
CA LEU A 55 -12.31 3.97 -7.13
C LEU A 55 -12.95 2.64 -6.77
N TYR A 56 -12.16 1.65 -6.35
CA TYR A 56 -12.72 0.41 -5.82
C TYR A 56 -13.45 0.69 -4.51
N ALA A 57 -14.51 -0.09 -4.26
CA ALA A 57 -15.15 -0.09 -2.94
C ALA A 57 -14.11 -0.44 -1.86
N ASP A 58 -14.21 0.21 -0.71
CA ASP A 58 -13.22 0.14 0.37
C ASP A 58 -12.90 -1.30 0.81
N PRO A 59 -13.89 -2.23 0.92
CA PRO A 59 -13.57 -3.62 1.22
C PRO A 59 -12.66 -4.27 0.18
N LEU A 60 -12.94 -4.07 -1.11
CA LEU A 60 -12.13 -4.64 -2.20
C LEU A 60 -10.75 -3.99 -2.25
N LEU A 61 -10.69 -2.66 -2.12
CA LEU A 61 -9.42 -1.93 -2.06
C LEU A 61 -8.51 -2.47 -0.96
N ALA A 62 -9.06 -2.71 0.24
CA ALA A 62 -8.29 -3.27 1.36
C ALA A 62 -7.69 -4.64 1.02
N GLN A 63 -8.46 -5.53 0.39
CA GLN A 63 -7.94 -6.84 -0.01
C GLN A 63 -6.83 -6.72 -1.05
N VAL A 64 -6.97 -5.83 -2.04
CA VAL A 64 -5.92 -5.58 -3.05
C VAL A 64 -4.63 -5.07 -2.41
N LEU A 65 -4.73 -4.10 -1.50
CA LEU A 65 -3.56 -3.55 -0.81
C LEU A 65 -2.83 -4.61 0.01
N ILE A 66 -3.55 -5.47 0.75
CA ILE A 66 -2.92 -6.53 1.54
C ILE A 66 -2.32 -7.61 0.64
N ALA A 67 -3.10 -8.11 -0.32
CA ALA A 67 -2.68 -9.14 -1.27
C ALA A 67 -1.44 -8.71 -2.07
N SER A 68 -1.28 -7.41 -2.36
CA SER A 68 -0.11 -6.88 -3.07
C SER A 68 1.21 -7.13 -2.33
N THR A 69 1.16 -7.33 -1.01
CA THR A 69 2.34 -7.68 -0.19
C THR A 69 2.73 -9.16 -0.28
N TYR A 70 1.94 -9.98 -0.98
CA TYR A 70 2.12 -11.42 -1.17
C TYR A 70 2.06 -11.83 -2.67
N PRO A 71 2.93 -11.27 -3.54
CA PRO A 71 2.84 -11.47 -4.99
C PRO A 71 3.00 -12.94 -5.43
N LEU A 72 3.73 -13.78 -4.67
CA LEU A 72 3.80 -15.20 -4.96
C LEU A 72 2.44 -15.90 -4.76
N GLU A 73 1.71 -15.55 -3.69
CA GLU A 73 0.39 -16.11 -3.42
C GLU A 73 -0.62 -15.67 -4.47
N VAL A 74 -0.51 -14.44 -4.98
CA VAL A 74 -1.31 -13.97 -6.14
C VAL A 74 -1.12 -14.90 -7.34
N VAL A 75 0.12 -15.25 -7.69
CA VAL A 75 0.42 -16.16 -8.81
C VAL A 75 -0.11 -17.58 -8.54
N GLN A 76 0.03 -18.07 -7.31
CA GLN A 76 -0.46 -19.40 -6.93
C GLN A 76 -1.99 -19.47 -6.99
N ALA A 77 -2.67 -18.45 -6.46
CA ALA A 77 -4.12 -18.34 -6.45
C ALA A 77 -4.68 -18.24 -7.86
N GLU A 78 -4.07 -17.45 -8.76
CA GLU A 78 -4.52 -17.37 -10.16
C GLU A 78 -4.40 -18.73 -10.87
N ARG A 79 -3.24 -19.40 -10.72
CA ARG A 79 -3.04 -20.75 -11.30
C ARG A 79 -3.98 -21.80 -10.70
N TRP A 80 -4.34 -21.65 -9.43
CA TRP A 80 -5.29 -22.51 -8.76
C TRP A 80 -6.70 -22.28 -9.29
N LEU A 81 -7.11 -21.02 -9.41
CA LEU A 81 -8.40 -20.63 -9.97
C LEU A 81 -8.55 -21.14 -11.41
N GLU A 82 -7.48 -21.09 -12.20
CA GLU A 82 -7.47 -21.64 -13.56
C GLU A 82 -7.81 -23.14 -13.62
N LYS A 83 -7.42 -23.90 -12.60
CA LYS A 83 -7.69 -25.34 -12.48
C LYS A 83 -9.04 -25.65 -11.83
N ASN A 84 -9.61 -24.69 -11.11
CA ASN A 84 -10.80 -24.85 -10.27
C ASN A 84 -11.96 -23.94 -10.69
N LYS A 85 -12.03 -23.54 -11.98
CA LYS A 85 -13.02 -22.56 -12.50
C LYS A 85 -14.48 -22.93 -12.25
N GLU A 86 -14.75 -24.24 -12.07
CA GLU A 86 -16.08 -24.80 -11.84
C GLU A 86 -16.54 -24.71 -10.37
N LEU A 87 -15.62 -24.46 -9.42
CA LEU A 87 -15.97 -24.30 -8.01
C LEU A 87 -16.68 -22.96 -7.78
N LYS A 88 -17.77 -23.01 -7.01
CA LYS A 88 -18.64 -21.88 -6.62
C LYS A 88 -19.23 -22.11 -5.23
N GLY A 89 -19.59 -21.02 -4.55
CA GLY A 89 -20.26 -21.06 -3.24
C GLY A 89 -19.48 -21.90 -2.22
N ASP A 90 -20.20 -22.63 -1.36
CA ASP A 90 -19.61 -23.46 -0.28
C ASP A 90 -18.49 -24.40 -0.76
N ALA A 91 -18.57 -24.93 -1.98
CA ALA A 91 -17.54 -25.82 -2.53
C ALA A 91 -16.24 -25.07 -2.86
N LEU A 92 -16.33 -23.80 -3.25
CA LEU A 92 -15.17 -22.91 -3.41
C LEU A 92 -14.58 -22.61 -2.03
N ASP A 93 -15.41 -22.25 -1.05
CA ASP A 93 -14.98 -21.91 0.31
C ASP A 93 -14.25 -23.08 0.98
N GLU A 94 -14.80 -24.29 0.90
CA GLU A 94 -14.17 -25.50 1.42
C GLU A 94 -12.84 -25.84 0.75
N ALA A 95 -12.66 -25.45 -0.50
CA ALA A 95 -11.42 -25.65 -1.22
C ALA A 95 -10.39 -24.59 -0.85
N LEU A 96 -10.79 -23.31 -0.77
CA LEU A 96 -9.94 -22.21 -0.32
C LEU A 96 -9.48 -22.35 1.14
N ALA A 97 -10.33 -22.91 2.01
CA ALA A 97 -9.98 -23.18 3.41
C ALA A 97 -8.79 -24.14 3.58
N LYS A 98 -8.43 -24.91 2.53
CA LYS A 98 -7.29 -25.84 2.53
C LYS A 98 -5.99 -25.18 2.11
N GLU A 99 -6.06 -24.01 1.46
CA GLU A 99 -4.90 -23.27 1.02
C GLU A 99 -4.33 -22.46 2.20
N ASP A 100 -3.01 -22.40 2.30
CA ASP A 100 -2.30 -21.71 3.39
C ASP A 100 -2.09 -20.21 3.15
N TRP A 101 -2.75 -19.66 2.13
CA TRP A 101 -2.68 -18.24 1.76
C TRP A 101 -3.36 -17.33 2.78
N ASP A 102 -2.97 -16.05 2.74
CA ASP A 102 -3.65 -14.98 3.46
C ASP A 102 -5.12 -14.86 3.03
N ASP A 103 -5.99 -14.44 3.96
CA ASP A 103 -7.43 -14.31 3.70
C ASP A 103 -7.73 -13.29 2.60
N SER A 104 -6.88 -12.27 2.42
CA SER A 104 -7.01 -11.33 1.29
C SER A 104 -6.82 -11.99 -0.07
N ILE A 105 -5.88 -12.94 -0.18
CA ILE A 105 -5.65 -13.70 -1.40
C ILE A 105 -6.86 -14.60 -1.67
N LYS A 106 -7.38 -15.26 -0.64
CA LYS A 106 -8.59 -16.09 -0.75
C LYS A 106 -9.80 -15.26 -1.18
N ALA A 107 -9.98 -14.07 -0.62
CA ALA A 107 -11.04 -13.14 -1.00
C ALA A 107 -10.96 -12.73 -2.48
N LEU A 108 -9.75 -12.49 -3.00
CA LEU A 108 -9.55 -12.13 -4.40
C LEU A 108 -9.84 -13.28 -5.37
N VAL A 109 -9.86 -14.54 -4.93
CA VAL A 109 -10.31 -15.66 -5.78
C VAL A 109 -11.80 -15.52 -6.16
N GLU A 110 -12.61 -14.91 -5.29
CA GLU A 110 -14.02 -14.59 -5.58
C GLU A 110 -14.17 -13.41 -6.55
N VAL A 111 -13.12 -12.60 -6.73
CA VAL A 111 -13.05 -11.44 -7.63
C VAL A 111 -11.96 -11.69 -8.69
N PRO A 112 -12.15 -12.69 -9.58
CA PRO A 112 -11.12 -13.24 -10.46
C PRO A 112 -10.51 -12.25 -11.44
N ASP A 113 -11.22 -11.17 -11.76
CA ASP A 113 -10.70 -10.13 -12.64
C ASP A 113 -9.60 -9.30 -11.96
N VAL A 114 -9.74 -9.03 -10.66
CA VAL A 114 -8.75 -8.28 -9.87
C VAL A 114 -7.54 -9.17 -9.59
N LEU A 115 -7.76 -10.44 -9.25
CA LEU A 115 -6.68 -11.41 -9.06
C LEU A 115 -5.83 -11.57 -10.33
N GLU A 116 -6.47 -11.69 -11.50
CA GLU A 116 -5.76 -11.79 -12.77
C GLU A 116 -5.00 -10.51 -13.10
N MET A 117 -5.59 -9.32 -12.86
CA MET A 117 -4.90 -8.04 -13.03
C MET A 117 -3.61 -8.03 -12.20
N MET A 118 -3.68 -8.40 -10.92
CA MET A 118 -2.49 -8.47 -10.05
C MET A 118 -1.46 -9.49 -10.55
N ASN A 119 -1.90 -10.64 -11.07
CA ASN A 119 -1.02 -11.69 -11.60
C ASN A 119 -0.38 -11.32 -12.95
N LYS A 120 -1.08 -10.56 -13.82
CA LYS A 120 -0.54 -10.13 -15.12
C LYS A 120 0.54 -9.08 -14.98
N ASP A 121 0.37 -8.17 -14.02
CA ASP A 121 1.24 -7.02 -13.82
C ASP A 121 2.00 -7.13 -12.48
N LEU A 122 2.83 -8.17 -12.33
CA LEU A 122 3.55 -8.46 -11.09
C LEU A 122 4.50 -7.34 -10.63
N ASP A 123 5.05 -6.56 -11.57
CA ASP A 123 5.87 -5.39 -11.24
C ASP A 123 5.03 -4.29 -10.56
N TRP A 124 3.78 -4.07 -11.02
CA TRP A 124 2.86 -3.14 -10.38
C TRP A 124 2.41 -3.68 -9.02
N THR A 125 2.02 -4.96 -8.94
CA THR A 125 1.63 -5.62 -7.70
C THR A 125 2.72 -5.54 -6.64
N SER A 126 3.97 -5.80 -7.02
CA SER A 126 5.11 -5.75 -6.09
C SER A 126 5.40 -4.31 -5.63
N GLN A 127 5.37 -3.32 -6.54
CA GLN A 127 5.55 -1.91 -6.19
C GLN A 127 4.45 -1.41 -5.25
N LEU A 128 3.18 -1.81 -5.49
CA LEU A 128 2.07 -1.51 -4.60
C LEU A 128 2.30 -2.11 -3.21
N GLY A 129 2.70 -3.38 -3.14
CA GLY A 129 3.02 -4.05 -1.89
C GLY A 129 4.15 -3.39 -1.12
N ASP A 130 5.24 -3.04 -1.80
CA ASP A 130 6.37 -2.33 -1.19
C ASP A 130 5.96 -0.95 -0.68
N ALA A 131 5.13 -0.22 -1.42
CA ALA A 131 4.62 1.09 -1.00
C ALA A 131 3.68 0.97 0.22
N VAL A 132 2.82 -0.05 0.27
CA VAL A 132 1.97 -0.33 1.44
C VAL A 132 2.83 -0.62 2.67
N LEU A 133 3.88 -1.43 2.52
CA LEU A 133 4.78 -1.77 3.62
C LEU A 133 5.64 -0.59 4.11
N ALA A 134 6.07 0.29 3.21
CA ALA A 134 7.01 1.36 3.52
C ALA A 134 6.34 2.68 3.91
N GLN A 135 5.18 3.01 3.30
CA GLN A 135 4.55 4.32 3.38
C GLN A 135 3.02 4.27 3.23
N GLN A 136 2.40 3.38 3.98
CA GLN A 136 0.96 3.15 3.97
C GLN A 136 0.11 4.43 4.06
N ALA A 137 0.49 5.38 4.91
CA ALA A 137 -0.25 6.63 5.09
C ALA A 137 -0.30 7.44 3.77
N ASP A 138 0.82 7.51 3.05
CA ASP A 138 0.92 8.23 1.80
C ASP A 138 0.17 7.52 0.66
N VAL A 139 0.15 6.19 0.66
CA VAL A 139 -0.69 5.37 -0.25
C VAL A 139 -2.17 5.69 -0.04
N MET A 140 -2.64 5.74 1.22
CA MET A 140 -4.04 6.09 1.50
C MET A 140 -4.35 7.55 1.19
N GLY A 141 -3.39 8.45 1.39
CA GLY A 141 -3.48 9.85 0.95
C GLY A 141 -3.68 9.97 -0.56
N ALA A 142 -2.93 9.21 -1.35
CA ALA A 142 -3.06 9.15 -2.80
C ALA A 142 -4.44 8.66 -3.25
N VAL A 143 -4.96 7.60 -2.61
CA VAL A 143 -6.32 7.11 -2.88
C VAL A 143 -7.35 8.21 -2.65
N GLN A 144 -7.26 8.93 -1.52
CA GLN A 144 -8.22 9.99 -1.20
C GLN A 144 -8.09 11.20 -2.13
N ARG A 145 -6.88 11.59 -2.54
CA ARG A 145 -6.67 12.63 -3.56
C ARG A 145 -7.38 12.26 -4.87
N LEU A 146 -7.20 11.04 -5.35
CA LEU A 146 -7.82 10.60 -6.60
C LEU A 146 -9.33 10.44 -6.51
N ARG A 147 -9.86 10.00 -5.36
CA ARG A 147 -11.32 9.99 -5.12
C ARG A 147 -11.89 11.40 -5.13
N ALA A 148 -11.24 12.36 -4.47
CA ALA A 148 -11.64 13.76 -4.49
C ALA A 148 -11.66 14.30 -5.91
N LEU A 149 -10.61 14.04 -6.69
CA LEU A 149 -10.53 14.45 -8.10
C LEU A 149 -11.65 13.83 -8.96
N ALA A 150 -11.93 12.53 -8.80
CA ALA A 150 -13.02 11.86 -9.50
C ALA A 150 -14.41 12.40 -9.10
N HIS A 151 -14.61 12.72 -7.82
CA HIS A 151 -15.84 13.31 -7.30
C HIS A 151 -16.04 14.74 -7.83
N GLU A 152 -15.00 15.57 -7.81
CA GLU A 152 -15.01 16.93 -8.37
C GLU A 152 -15.31 16.93 -9.88
N ASN A 153 -14.89 15.90 -10.61
CA ASN A 153 -15.20 15.72 -12.02
C ASN A 153 -16.60 15.14 -12.29
N GLY A 154 -17.40 14.85 -11.26
CA GLY A 154 -18.73 14.22 -11.40
C GLY A 154 -18.66 12.79 -11.94
N LYS A 155 -17.58 12.07 -11.62
CA LYS A 155 -17.30 10.70 -12.08
C LYS A 155 -17.33 9.67 -10.95
N LEU A 156 -17.40 10.13 -9.71
CA LEU A 156 -17.57 9.30 -8.53
C LEU A 156 -18.86 9.70 -7.79
N GLU A 157 -19.94 8.95 -8.04
CA GLU A 157 -21.26 9.19 -7.47
C GLU A 157 -21.91 7.87 -7.02
N SER A 158 -22.87 7.96 -6.10
CA SER A 158 -23.71 6.82 -5.70
C SER A 158 -24.61 6.36 -6.84
N ASN A 159 -24.76 5.05 -7.01
CA ASN A 159 -25.57 4.41 -8.03
C ASN A 159 -25.94 2.98 -7.58
N ASP A 160 -26.47 2.17 -8.51
CA ASP A 160 -26.91 0.80 -8.21
C ASP A 160 -25.75 -0.17 -7.84
N GLN A 161 -24.50 0.20 -8.14
CA GLN A 161 -23.31 -0.62 -7.85
C GLN A 161 -22.60 -0.19 -6.56
N GLN A 162 -22.61 1.11 -6.22
CA GLN A 162 -21.89 1.65 -5.07
C GLN A 162 -22.64 2.79 -4.36
N THR A 163 -22.35 2.97 -3.08
CA THR A 163 -22.69 4.15 -2.28
C THR A 163 -21.43 4.97 -2.04
N VAL A 164 -21.47 6.27 -2.38
CA VAL A 164 -20.39 7.22 -2.13
C VAL A 164 -20.81 8.16 -1.01
N THR A 165 -20.03 8.17 0.07
CA THR A 165 -20.24 9.06 1.23
C THR A 165 -19.07 10.04 1.33
N VAL A 166 -19.37 11.34 1.32
CA VAL A 166 -18.38 12.41 1.52
C VAL A 166 -18.53 12.97 2.93
N THR A 167 -17.48 12.82 3.73
CA THR A 167 -17.40 13.38 5.08
C THR A 167 -16.31 14.43 5.12
N GLN A 168 -16.60 15.62 5.65
CA GLN A 168 -15.55 16.60 5.92
C GLN A 168 -14.71 16.11 7.11
N ALA A 169 -13.41 15.87 6.93
CA ALA A 169 -12.54 15.72 8.08
C ALA A 169 -12.46 17.09 8.78
N VAL A 170 -12.79 17.09 10.07
CA VAL A 170 -12.59 18.27 10.92
C VAL A 170 -11.09 18.53 10.97
N ASN A 171 -10.67 19.75 10.61
CA ASN A 171 -9.28 20.22 10.59
C ASN A 171 -8.43 19.54 11.68
N VAL A 172 -7.43 18.75 11.27
CA VAL A 172 -6.35 18.33 12.17
C VAL A 172 -5.55 19.57 12.55
N THR A 173 -5.53 19.90 13.84
CA THR A 173 -4.56 20.84 14.40
C THR A 173 -3.17 20.27 14.15
N GLN A 174 -2.49 20.79 13.12
CA GLN A 174 -1.05 20.66 12.96
C GLN A 174 -0.40 21.05 14.31
N PRO A 175 0.52 20.25 14.89
CA PRO A 175 1.33 20.71 16.01
C PRO A 175 1.96 22.05 15.63
N PRO A 176 2.02 23.04 16.54
CA PRO A 176 2.46 24.38 16.17
C PRO A 176 3.81 24.29 15.46
N ALA A 177 3.84 24.78 14.21
CA ALA A 177 5.07 25.01 13.49
C ALA A 177 6.00 25.81 14.41
N SER A 178 7.28 25.45 14.41
CA SER A 178 8.35 26.23 15.03
C SER A 178 8.15 27.70 14.69
N SER A 179 8.27 28.57 15.68
CA SER A 179 7.79 29.97 15.71
C SER A 179 8.38 30.94 14.68
N ASP A 180 9.03 30.47 13.62
CA ASP A 180 9.76 31.30 12.64
C ASP A 180 9.33 31.08 11.17
N ALA A 181 8.22 30.38 10.90
CA ALA A 181 7.68 30.25 9.53
C ALA A 181 6.63 31.34 9.23
N PRO A 182 6.67 32.04 8.07
CA PRO A 182 5.63 32.98 7.68
C PRO A 182 4.28 32.25 7.54
N ALA A 183 3.21 32.88 8.01
CA ALA A 183 1.85 32.33 8.06
C ALA A 183 1.40 31.75 6.71
N SER A 184 1.56 30.44 6.54
CA SER A 184 0.97 29.67 5.45
C SER A 184 -0.52 29.51 5.69
N ALA A 185 -1.30 29.62 4.61
CA ALA A 185 -2.74 29.42 4.60
C ALA A 185 -3.15 28.17 5.39
N GLN A 186 -4.23 28.29 6.17
CA GLN A 186 -4.88 27.15 6.82
C GLN A 186 -5.09 26.03 5.78
N PRO A 187 -4.68 24.77 6.05
CA PRO A 187 -5.04 23.65 5.20
C PRO A 187 -6.55 23.64 5.01
N ALA A 188 -7.03 23.51 3.77
CA ALA A 188 -8.44 23.29 3.51
C ALA A 188 -8.89 22.01 4.25
N PRO A 189 -10.14 21.96 4.78
CA PRO A 189 -10.64 20.73 5.37
C PRO A 189 -10.55 19.61 4.32
N GLN A 190 -9.81 18.55 4.63
CA GLN A 190 -9.67 17.41 3.73
C GLN A 190 -11.00 16.65 3.72
N GLN A 191 -11.60 16.51 2.55
CA GLN A 191 -12.78 15.66 2.38
C GLN A 191 -12.32 14.21 2.38
N VAL A 192 -13.09 13.35 3.02
CA VAL A 192 -12.88 11.90 2.98
C VAL A 192 -14.04 11.30 2.24
N ILE A 193 -13.70 10.51 1.23
CA ILE A 193 -14.65 9.84 0.37
C ILE A 193 -14.55 8.34 0.63
N VAL A 194 -15.65 7.79 1.12
CA VAL A 194 -15.84 6.37 1.41
C VAL A 194 -16.70 5.78 0.28
N ILE A 195 -16.27 4.64 -0.26
CA ILE A 195 -16.99 3.92 -1.31
C ILE A 195 -17.39 2.56 -0.76
N GLU A 196 -18.69 2.30 -0.70
CA GLU A 196 -19.25 1.04 -0.23
C GLU A 196 -19.97 0.33 -1.37
N PRO A 197 -20.00 -1.01 -1.39
CA PRO A 197 -20.92 -1.70 -2.28
C PRO A 197 -22.38 -1.29 -1.97
N ALA A 198 -23.19 -1.09 -3.00
CA ALA A 198 -24.61 -0.76 -2.80
C ALA A 198 -25.39 -1.93 -2.16
N SER A 199 -24.87 -3.16 -2.28
CA SER A 199 -25.40 -4.37 -1.65
C SER A 199 -24.28 -5.10 -0.89
N PRO A 200 -24.53 -5.57 0.34
CA PRO A 200 -23.48 -6.18 1.16
C PRO A 200 -22.96 -7.51 0.61
N GLU A 201 -23.76 -8.22 -0.18
CA GLU A 201 -23.45 -9.55 -0.73
C GLU A 201 -22.82 -9.46 -2.13
N THR A 202 -22.62 -8.26 -2.69
CA THR A 202 -22.14 -8.12 -4.07
C THR A 202 -21.20 -6.94 -4.21
N VAL A 203 -19.98 -7.21 -4.67
CA VAL A 203 -19.01 -6.18 -5.04
C VAL A 203 -18.90 -6.05 -6.54
N TYR A 204 -18.88 -4.82 -7.04
CA TYR A 204 -18.64 -4.51 -8.45
C TYR A 204 -17.24 -3.93 -8.62
N VAL A 205 -16.53 -4.37 -9.65
CA VAL A 205 -15.21 -3.83 -10.01
C VAL A 205 -15.41 -2.73 -11.06
N PRO A 206 -15.06 -1.47 -10.77
CA PRO A 206 -15.10 -0.42 -11.77
C PRO A 206 -13.90 -0.51 -12.71
N TYR A 207 -14.16 -0.40 -14.01
CA TYR A 207 -13.18 -0.23 -15.06
C TYR A 207 -13.32 1.18 -15.62
N TYR A 208 -12.26 1.97 -15.56
CA TYR A 208 -12.33 3.36 -16.00
C TYR A 208 -11.07 3.77 -16.71
N GLN A 209 -11.22 4.73 -17.61
CA GLN A 209 -10.09 5.39 -18.24
C GLN A 209 -9.66 6.57 -17.36
N PRO A 210 -8.45 6.55 -16.75
CA PRO A 210 -8.02 7.57 -15.81
C PRO A 210 -8.10 9.00 -16.37
N SER A 211 -7.77 9.20 -17.65
CA SER A 211 -7.86 10.51 -18.31
C SER A 211 -9.28 11.06 -18.45
N VAL A 212 -10.30 10.21 -18.34
CA VAL A 212 -11.71 10.63 -18.38
C VAL A 212 -12.26 10.84 -16.97
N VAL A 213 -11.83 10.02 -16.01
CA VAL A 213 -12.33 10.06 -14.64
C VAL A 213 -11.62 11.13 -13.79
N TYR A 214 -10.30 11.19 -13.87
CA TYR A 214 -9.50 12.18 -13.17
C TYR A 214 -9.31 13.49 -13.96
N GLY A 215 -9.74 13.52 -15.23
CA GLY A 215 -9.61 14.69 -16.08
C GLY A 215 -8.16 14.97 -16.45
N SER A 216 -7.73 16.24 -16.32
CA SER A 216 -6.36 16.61 -16.63
C SER A 216 -5.41 16.03 -15.58
N TRP A 217 -4.67 14.98 -15.97
CA TRP A 217 -3.69 14.35 -15.10
C TRP A 217 -2.52 15.31 -14.80
N PRO A 218 -2.19 15.57 -13.52
CA PRO A 218 -1.22 16.59 -13.15
C PRO A 218 0.25 16.17 -13.37
N TYR A 219 0.52 14.89 -13.60
CA TYR A 219 1.88 14.34 -13.68
C TYR A 219 2.20 13.74 -15.07
N PRO A 220 2.71 14.53 -16.03
CA PRO A 220 3.01 14.05 -17.38
C PRO A 220 4.03 12.89 -17.42
N ASP A 221 5.01 12.91 -16.51
CA ASP A 221 6.07 11.90 -16.43
C ASP A 221 5.59 10.59 -15.75
N TYR A 222 4.42 10.61 -15.11
CA TYR A 222 3.84 9.48 -14.39
C TYR A 222 2.39 9.25 -14.82
N PRO A 223 2.14 8.85 -16.09
CA PRO A 223 0.79 8.62 -16.59
C PRO A 223 0.14 7.42 -15.89
N PRO A 224 -1.17 7.45 -15.59
CA PRO A 224 -1.85 6.37 -14.89
C PRO A 224 -1.74 5.01 -15.60
N TYR A 225 -1.64 3.94 -14.81
CA TYR A 225 -1.86 2.59 -15.31
C TYR A 225 -3.32 2.44 -15.79
N TYR A 226 -3.51 1.75 -16.92
CA TYR A 226 -4.83 1.41 -17.43
C TYR A 226 -4.94 -0.10 -17.64
N PHE A 227 -5.73 -0.74 -16.77
CA PHE A 227 -6.06 -2.15 -16.89
C PHE A 227 -7.38 -2.31 -17.63
N ALA A 228 -7.29 -2.75 -18.88
CA ALA A 228 -8.46 -2.95 -19.70
C ALA A 228 -9.30 -4.12 -19.16
N PRO A 229 -10.64 -4.00 -19.16
CA PRO A 229 -11.53 -5.10 -18.81
C PRO A 229 -11.32 -6.29 -19.75
N ARG A 230 -11.62 -7.49 -19.24
CA ARG A 230 -11.62 -8.69 -20.07
C ARG A 230 -12.59 -8.50 -21.26
N PRO A 231 -12.20 -8.94 -22.47
CA PRO A 231 -13.11 -8.91 -23.63
C PRO A 231 -14.45 -9.59 -23.32
N GLY A 232 -15.55 -8.88 -23.54
CA GLY A 232 -16.91 -9.38 -23.27
C GLY A 232 -17.45 -9.15 -21.85
N TYR A 233 -16.67 -8.51 -20.96
CA TYR A 233 -17.05 -8.31 -19.55
C TYR A 233 -17.62 -6.92 -19.22
N ILE A 234 -17.72 -6.03 -20.22
CA ILE A 234 -18.38 -4.72 -20.05
C ILE A 234 -19.89 -4.91 -20.15
N VAL A 235 -20.57 -4.78 -19.01
CA VAL A 235 -22.04 -4.79 -18.96
C VAL A 235 -22.54 -3.36 -19.13
N GLY A 236 -23.23 -3.11 -20.25
CA GLY A 236 -24.07 -1.93 -20.46
C GLY A 236 -23.34 -0.60 -20.70
N GLY A 237 -23.28 -0.15 -21.96
CA GLY A 237 -23.33 1.26 -22.42
C GLY A 237 -22.38 2.34 -21.85
N ALA A 238 -21.55 2.07 -20.85
CA ALA A 238 -20.94 3.10 -20.02
C ALA A 238 -19.61 3.69 -20.56
N LEU A 239 -19.20 3.27 -21.77
CA LEU A 239 -17.98 3.81 -22.40
C LEU A 239 -18.12 5.29 -22.84
N ALA A 240 -19.33 5.86 -22.84
CA ALA A 240 -19.52 7.28 -23.14
C ALA A 240 -19.18 8.21 -21.94
N THR A 241 -19.19 7.70 -20.71
CA THR A 241 -18.98 8.51 -19.49
C THR A 241 -17.62 8.29 -18.83
N GLY A 242 -16.84 7.30 -19.28
CA GLY A 242 -15.45 7.05 -18.85
C GLY A 242 -15.26 6.03 -17.74
N LEU A 243 -16.35 5.52 -17.18
CA LEU A 243 -16.38 4.50 -16.14
C LEU A 243 -17.41 3.45 -16.54
N ALA A 244 -17.02 2.19 -16.49
CA ALA A 244 -17.87 1.04 -16.72
C ALA A 244 -17.75 0.07 -15.55
N TRP A 245 -18.79 -0.73 -15.34
CA TRP A 245 -18.79 -1.74 -14.29
C TRP A 245 -18.53 -3.11 -14.90
N GLY A 246 -17.65 -3.87 -14.27
CA GLY A 246 -17.50 -5.30 -14.51
C GLY A 246 -18.71 -6.08 -13.98
N ALA A 247 -18.61 -7.41 -13.99
CA ALA A 247 -19.61 -8.23 -13.31
C ALA A 247 -19.65 -7.91 -11.81
N GLY A 248 -20.85 -8.00 -11.23
CA GLY A 248 -21.01 -8.08 -9.79
C GLY A 248 -20.61 -9.48 -9.31
N TYR A 249 -19.69 -9.54 -8.36
CA TYR A 249 -19.26 -10.79 -7.73
C TYR A 249 -20.00 -10.97 -6.43
N ALA A 250 -20.69 -12.11 -6.30
CA ALA A 250 -21.26 -12.53 -5.02
C ALA A 250 -20.10 -12.83 -4.08
N ILE A 251 -20.05 -12.15 -2.94
CA ILE A 251 -18.99 -12.31 -1.94
C ILE A 251 -19.52 -13.05 -0.72
N GLY A 252 -18.76 -14.04 -0.24
CA GLY A 252 -19.13 -14.86 0.90
C GLY A 252 -18.81 -14.18 2.24
N ASN A 253 -19.77 -14.19 3.18
CA ASN A 253 -19.56 -13.69 4.55
C ASN A 253 -18.43 -14.41 5.29
N ALA A 254 -18.04 -15.63 4.88
CA ALA A 254 -16.98 -16.39 5.53
C ALA A 254 -15.58 -15.81 5.27
N ILE A 255 -15.34 -15.31 4.04
CA ILE A 255 -14.03 -14.84 3.58
C ILE A 255 -13.94 -13.31 3.62
N TRP A 256 -15.05 -12.63 3.33
CA TRP A 256 -15.16 -11.17 3.47
C TRP A 256 -15.62 -10.73 4.88
N GLY A 257 -16.01 -11.70 5.73
CA GLY A 257 -16.37 -11.55 7.13
C GLY A 257 -17.84 -11.15 7.39
N ASP A 258 -18.45 -11.71 8.45
CA ASP A 258 -19.72 -11.29 9.08
C ASP A 258 -19.65 -9.89 9.76
N GLY A 259 -18.70 -9.02 9.36
CA GLY A 259 -18.14 -8.00 10.25
C GLY A 259 -17.66 -6.68 9.64
N PHE A 260 -17.88 -6.39 8.36
CA PHE A 260 -17.82 -5.00 7.89
C PHE A 260 -19.13 -4.28 8.29
N ASP A 261 -19.27 -3.98 9.59
CA ASP A 261 -20.39 -3.18 10.11
C ASP A 261 -20.18 -1.70 9.77
N TRP A 262 -20.48 -1.34 8.51
CA TRP A 262 -20.51 0.03 8.03
C TRP A 262 -21.68 0.86 8.64
N ARG A 263 -22.65 0.20 9.31
CA ARG A 263 -23.89 0.82 9.79
C ARG A 263 -23.81 1.29 11.25
N GLY A 264 -22.64 1.19 11.88
CA GLY A 264 -22.37 1.73 13.21
C GLY A 264 -21.68 3.09 13.13
N ASP A 265 -22.34 4.12 13.64
CA ASP A 265 -21.91 5.54 13.73
C ASP A 265 -20.49 5.78 14.28
N ASN A 266 -19.40 5.52 13.52
CA ASN A 266 -18.06 6.12 13.73
C ASN A 266 -17.07 5.73 12.61
N ILE A 267 -17.12 6.42 11.47
CA ILE A 267 -15.98 6.47 10.53
C ILE A 267 -15.00 7.52 11.07
N HIS A 268 -13.87 7.09 11.64
CA HIS A 268 -12.80 7.99 12.09
C HIS A 268 -11.69 8.06 11.05
N VAL A 269 -11.64 9.16 10.31
CA VAL A 269 -10.63 9.41 9.29
C VAL A 269 -9.66 10.46 9.80
N ASN A 270 -8.37 10.14 9.78
CA ASN A 270 -7.31 11.07 10.09
C ASN A 270 -6.36 11.07 8.89
N VAL A 271 -6.36 12.12 8.09
CA VAL A 271 -5.60 12.13 6.83
C VAL A 271 -4.08 12.20 7.05
N ASP A 272 -3.62 12.52 8.26
CA ASP A 272 -2.20 12.42 8.63
C ASP A 272 -1.84 11.06 9.28
N ARG A 273 -2.82 10.16 9.52
CA ARG A 273 -2.57 8.89 10.23
C ARG A 273 -3.68 7.81 10.30
N ASN A 274 -4.72 7.77 9.46
CA ASN A 274 -5.75 6.72 9.52
C ASN A 274 -6.87 6.76 8.44
N VAL A 275 -7.22 5.56 7.97
CA VAL A 275 -8.61 5.12 7.75
C VAL A 275 -8.88 4.07 8.84
N ASN A 276 -9.62 4.44 9.89
CA ASN A 276 -10.00 3.51 10.97
C ASN A 276 -11.41 3.00 10.69
N ILE A 277 -11.53 1.84 10.04
CA ILE A 277 -12.80 1.13 9.82
C ILE A 277 -12.98 0.16 11.00
N ASN A 278 -14.07 0.31 11.76
CA ASN A 278 -14.21 -0.24 13.10
C ASN A 278 -14.29 -1.79 13.17
N ASN A 279 -13.54 -2.34 14.12
CA ASN A 279 -13.77 -3.52 14.99
C ASN A 279 -14.39 -4.83 14.46
N LYS A 280 -14.06 -5.27 13.23
CA LYS A 280 -13.83 -6.70 12.90
C LYS A 280 -13.14 -6.88 11.54
N ASN A 281 -11.82 -7.05 11.64
CA ASN A 281 -10.98 -7.95 10.84
C ASN A 281 -10.29 -7.55 9.53
N VAL A 282 -10.27 -6.28 9.09
CA VAL A 282 -9.17 -5.79 8.23
C VAL A 282 -8.88 -4.32 8.52
N ASN A 283 -8.06 -4.05 9.53
CA ASN A 283 -7.53 -2.71 9.76
C ASN A 283 -6.16 -2.64 9.08
N VAL A 284 -6.03 -1.99 7.92
CA VAL A 284 -4.73 -1.86 7.24
C VAL A 284 -3.67 -1.21 8.16
N ASN A 285 -4.06 -0.34 9.11
CA ASN A 285 -3.16 0.28 10.09
C ASN A 285 -2.75 -0.63 11.27
N ASN A 286 -3.52 -1.68 11.56
CA ASN A 286 -3.14 -2.75 12.49
C ASN A 286 -2.76 -4.05 11.78
N TRP A 287 -2.82 -4.06 10.46
CA TRP A 287 -2.42 -5.19 9.66
C TRP A 287 -0.92 -5.32 9.84
N GLN A 288 -0.52 -6.44 10.41
CA GLN A 288 0.88 -6.77 10.59
C GLN A 288 1.27 -7.65 9.43
N HIS A 289 2.19 -7.16 8.60
CA HIS A 289 2.76 -7.95 7.53
C HIS A 289 3.27 -9.28 8.08
N ASN A 290 2.70 -10.37 7.59
CA ASN A 290 3.18 -11.69 7.95
C ASN A 290 4.22 -12.14 6.92
N SER A 291 5.49 -11.95 7.29
CA SER A 291 6.64 -12.35 6.47
C SER A 291 6.66 -13.82 6.05
N TYR A 292 5.90 -14.70 6.73
CA TYR A 292 5.74 -16.11 6.32
C TYR A 292 5.14 -16.26 4.92
N HIS A 293 4.23 -15.36 4.53
CA HIS A 293 3.55 -15.37 3.23
C HIS A 293 4.39 -14.69 2.14
N ARG A 294 5.30 -13.78 2.51
CA ARG A 294 6.30 -13.19 1.60
C ARG A 294 7.47 -14.17 1.39
N ARG A 295 7.19 -15.34 0.80
CA ARG A 295 8.22 -16.30 0.43
C ARG A 295 8.98 -15.79 -0.81
N ALA A 296 10.32 -15.85 -0.75
CA ALA A 296 11.23 -15.47 -1.83
C ALA A 296 11.20 -16.45 -3.00
#